data_AF-Q8WQZ6-F1
#
_entry.id   AF-Q8WQZ6-F1
#
_cell.length_a   1.000
_cell.length_b   1.000
_cell.length_c   1.000
_cell.angle_alpha   90.00
_cell.angle_beta   90.00
_cell.angle_gamma   90.00
#
_symmetry.space_group_name_H-M   'P 1'
#
loop_
_entity.id
_entity.type
_entity.pdbx_description
1 polymer ?
#
loop_
_entity_poly.entity_id
_entity_poly.type
_entity_poly.pdbx_seq_one_letter_code
_entity_poly.pdbx_strand_id
1 'polypeptide(L)'
;PYGYAGVQVSPVNENVVRPNRPWWERYQPISYKLTTRSGNEEQFANMVRRCNAVGVRTYVDVVFNHMAADGGTSGTGGSTADPSSKSFPAVPFSSLDFNPTCAITNYNDPTNVRNCELVGLRDLNQGNSWVRDKVVDFLNHLTELGVAGFRVDA
;
A
#
# COMPACT_ATOMS: atom_id res chain seq x y z
N PRO A 1 -27.62 -9.75 2.83
CA PRO A 1 -26.79 -8.97 3.80
C PRO A 1 -27.65 -8.48 4.96
N TYR A 2 -27.29 -8.80 6.21
CA TYR A 2 -28.02 -8.45 7.45
C TYR A 2 -28.06 -6.93 7.76
N GLY A 3 -28.40 -6.08 6.78
CA GLY A 3 -28.41 -4.63 6.90
C GLY A 3 -27.04 -3.94 6.83
N TYR A 4 -25.93 -4.68 6.77
CA TYR A 4 -24.59 -4.09 6.62
C TYR A 4 -24.39 -3.44 5.24
N ALA A 5 -23.84 -2.23 5.23
CA ALA A 5 -23.64 -1.43 4.02
C ALA A 5 -22.29 -1.67 3.32
N GLY A 6 -21.28 -2.17 4.03
CA GLY A 6 -19.96 -2.37 3.43
C GLY A 6 -18.97 -3.13 4.32
N VAL A 7 -17.81 -3.38 3.74
CA VAL A 7 -16.67 -4.07 4.36
C VAL A 7 -15.40 -3.27 4.07
N GLN A 8 -14.57 -3.07 5.10
CA GLN A 8 -13.18 -2.66 4.90
C GLN A 8 -12.31 -3.90 4.76
N VAL A 9 -11.50 -3.97 3.71
CA VAL A 9 -10.51 -5.04 3.53
C VAL A 9 -9.11 -4.54 3.90
N SER A 10 -8.28 -5.45 4.42
CA SER A 10 -6.85 -5.19 4.61
C SER A 10 -6.17 -4.81 3.28
N PRO A 11 -4.93 -4.29 3.31
CA PRO A 11 -4.21 -3.93 2.09
C PRO A 11 -4.18 -5.07 1.07
N VAL A 12 -4.49 -4.71 -0.18
CA VAL A 12 -4.69 -5.62 -1.32
C VAL A 12 -3.53 -5.61 -2.30
N ASN A 13 -2.66 -4.60 -2.21
CA ASN A 13 -1.44 -4.53 -3.01
C ASN A 13 -0.33 -5.40 -2.41
N GLU A 14 0.62 -5.77 -3.25
CA GLU A 14 1.74 -6.62 -2.90
C GLU A 14 2.56 -6.02 -1.75
N ASN A 15 2.70 -6.82 -0.70
CA ASN A 15 3.39 -6.44 0.51
C ASN A 15 4.58 -7.37 0.76
N VAL A 16 5.48 -6.96 1.64
CA VAL A 16 6.64 -7.75 2.04
C VAL A 16 6.25 -9.08 2.69
N VAL A 17 7.00 -10.14 2.41
CA VAL A 17 6.91 -11.40 3.15
C VAL A 17 7.85 -11.36 4.36
N ARG A 18 7.32 -11.47 5.58
CA ARG A 18 8.14 -11.47 6.81
C ARG A 18 8.15 -12.85 7.49
N PRO A 19 9.23 -13.22 8.19
CA PRO A 19 9.25 -14.44 8.99
C PRO A 19 8.04 -14.51 9.94
N ASN A 20 7.45 -15.70 10.07
CA ASN A 20 6.23 -15.95 10.87
C ASN A 20 4.95 -15.24 10.40
N ARG A 21 4.98 -14.58 9.23
CA ARG A 21 3.82 -13.98 8.55
C ARG A 21 2.93 -13.10 9.46
N PRO A 22 3.52 -12.16 10.23
CA PRO A 22 2.77 -11.29 11.14
C PRO A 22 1.73 -10.46 10.39
N TRP A 23 0.71 -9.97 11.07
CA TRP A 23 -0.36 -9.19 10.44
C TRP A 23 0.17 -7.89 9.80
N TRP A 24 1.14 -7.24 10.45
CA TRP A 24 1.68 -5.94 10.04
C TRP A 24 2.53 -6.01 8.76
N GLU A 25 2.88 -7.19 8.26
CA GLU A 25 3.62 -7.30 6.99
C GLU A 25 2.83 -6.67 5.82
N ARG A 26 1.50 -6.58 5.94
CA ARG A 26 0.63 -5.93 4.95
C ARG A 26 0.81 -4.42 4.82
N TYR A 27 1.33 -3.77 5.86
CA TYR A 27 1.57 -2.33 5.90
C TYR A 27 3.00 -1.99 5.45
N GLN A 28 3.60 -2.86 4.64
CA GLN A 28 4.92 -2.65 4.06
C GLN A 28 4.87 -3.00 2.57
N PRO A 29 4.37 -2.05 1.75
CA PRO A 29 4.24 -2.24 0.31
C PRO A 29 5.58 -2.59 -0.35
N ILE A 30 5.53 -3.52 -1.30
CA ILE A 30 6.63 -3.82 -2.22
C ILE A 30 6.25 -3.37 -3.64
N SER A 31 4.98 -3.52 -4.02
CA SER A 31 4.45 -2.96 -5.25
C SER A 31 2.95 -2.68 -5.18
N TYR A 32 2.39 -2.17 -6.27
CA TYR A 32 0.95 -1.98 -6.46
C TYR A 32 0.25 -3.16 -7.18
N LYS A 33 0.94 -4.27 -7.43
CA LYS A 33 0.31 -5.51 -7.94
C LYS A 33 -0.70 -6.03 -6.93
N LEU A 34 -1.86 -6.52 -7.38
CA LEU A 34 -2.89 -7.05 -6.49
C LEU A 34 -2.67 -8.55 -6.22
N THR A 35 -1.65 -8.89 -5.43
CA THR A 35 -1.38 -10.28 -5.04
C THR A 35 -0.87 -10.33 -3.61
N THR A 36 -1.67 -10.90 -2.70
CA THR A 36 -1.41 -10.97 -1.26
C THR A 36 -1.83 -12.33 -0.69
N ARG A 37 -1.71 -12.49 0.64
CA ARG A 37 -2.32 -13.63 1.35
C ARG A 37 -3.85 -13.70 1.23
N SER A 38 -4.53 -12.60 0.89
CA SER A 38 -5.98 -12.59 0.68
C SER A 38 -6.40 -13.11 -0.70
N GLY A 39 -5.45 -13.29 -1.62
CA GLY A 39 -5.71 -13.70 -2.99
C GLY A 39 -5.04 -12.81 -4.03
N ASN A 40 -5.37 -13.07 -5.30
CA ASN A 40 -4.92 -12.31 -6.46
C ASN A 40 -6.01 -11.33 -6.96
N GLU A 41 -5.69 -10.59 -8.01
CA GLU A 41 -6.57 -9.60 -8.63
C GLU A 41 -7.92 -10.18 -9.07
N GLU A 42 -7.91 -11.35 -9.71
CA GLU A 42 -9.14 -12.01 -10.18
C GLU A 42 -10.06 -12.36 -9.00
N GLN A 43 -9.50 -12.87 -7.91
CA GLN A 43 -10.23 -13.18 -6.69
C GLN A 43 -10.76 -11.91 -6.01
N PHE A 44 -9.97 -10.84 -5.98
CA PHE A 44 -10.40 -9.54 -5.46
C PHE A 44 -11.55 -8.95 -6.30
N ALA A 45 -11.41 -8.92 -7.62
CA ALA A 45 -12.46 -8.46 -8.54
C ALA A 45 -13.74 -9.30 -8.42
N ASN A 46 -13.62 -10.62 -8.25
CA ASN A 46 -14.75 -11.52 -7.99
C ASN A 46 -15.48 -11.15 -6.69
N MET A 47 -14.73 -10.91 -5.61
CA MET A 47 -15.28 -10.49 -4.33
C MET A 47 -16.02 -9.16 -4.47
N VAL A 48 -15.38 -8.13 -5.03
CA VAL A 48 -15.97 -6.80 -5.20
C VAL A 48 -17.26 -6.87 -6.02
N ARG A 49 -17.26 -7.58 -7.15
CA ARG A 49 -18.44 -7.78 -7.99
C ARG A 49 -19.59 -8.44 -7.23
N ARG A 50 -19.32 -9.50 -6.48
CA ARG A 50 -20.33 -10.23 -5.69
C ARG A 50 -20.89 -9.38 -4.55
N CYS A 51 -20.03 -8.63 -3.85
CA CYS A 51 -20.44 -7.70 -2.80
C CYS A 51 -21.34 -6.58 -3.37
N ASN A 52 -20.91 -5.94 -4.46
CA ASN A 52 -21.68 -4.90 -5.12
C ASN A 52 -23.06 -5.39 -5.61
N ALA A 53 -23.14 -6.62 -6.15
CA ALA A 53 -24.39 -7.22 -6.61
C ALA A 53 -25.44 -7.41 -5.50
N VAL A 54 -25.00 -7.47 -4.23
CA VAL A 54 -25.89 -7.57 -3.06
C VAL A 54 -25.94 -6.29 -2.24
N GLY A 55 -25.48 -5.16 -2.80
CA GLY A 55 -25.52 -3.85 -2.16
C GLY A 55 -24.52 -3.64 -1.02
N VAL A 56 -23.51 -4.51 -0.88
CA VAL A 56 -22.44 -4.37 0.11
C VAL A 56 -21.21 -3.74 -0.57
N ARG A 57 -20.78 -2.58 -0.07
CA ARG A 57 -19.66 -1.82 -0.65
C ARG A 57 -18.31 -2.25 -0.09
N THR A 58 -17.27 -2.22 -0.92
CA THR A 58 -15.91 -2.54 -0.49
C THR A 58 -15.11 -1.26 -0.32
N TYR A 59 -14.45 -1.11 0.84
CA TYR A 59 -13.49 -0.04 1.13
C TYR A 59 -12.11 -0.66 1.28
N VAL A 60 -11.12 -0.17 0.53
CA VAL A 60 -9.77 -0.74 0.57
C VAL A 60 -8.89 0.05 1.52
N ASP A 61 -8.17 -0.63 2.41
CA ASP A 61 -7.08 -0.04 3.17
C ASP A 61 -5.88 0.20 2.23
N VAL A 62 -5.57 1.46 1.94
CA VAL A 62 -4.52 1.86 0.99
C VAL A 62 -3.33 2.45 1.74
N VAL A 63 -2.15 1.91 1.46
CA VAL A 63 -0.89 2.31 2.07
C VAL A 63 0.00 2.91 0.99
N PHE A 64 0.05 4.25 0.93
CA PHE A 64 0.87 5.01 -0.02
C PHE A 64 1.71 6.11 0.65
N ASN A 65 1.71 6.16 1.98
CA ASN A 65 2.65 7.01 2.72
C ASN A 65 4.10 6.51 2.52
N HIS A 66 4.31 5.19 2.58
CA HIS A 66 5.63 4.58 2.59
C HIS A 66 5.68 3.26 1.82
N MET A 67 6.90 2.76 1.62
CA MET A 67 7.20 1.40 1.14
C MET A 67 7.85 0.57 2.28
N ALA A 68 8.16 -0.70 2.01
CA ALA A 68 8.75 -1.61 3.00
C ALA A 68 10.04 -1.06 3.64
N ALA A 69 10.27 -1.40 4.90
CA ALA A 69 11.51 -1.11 5.61
C ALA A 69 12.61 -2.13 5.27
N ASP A 70 13.82 -1.91 5.79
CA ASP A 70 14.95 -2.83 5.64
C ASP A 70 14.61 -4.28 6.04
N GLY A 71 15.23 -5.21 5.33
CA GLY A 71 14.92 -6.65 5.41
C GLY A 71 13.69 -7.07 4.61
N GLY A 72 12.97 -6.14 3.99
CA GLY A 72 11.86 -6.44 3.07
C GLY A 72 12.28 -6.58 1.62
N THR A 73 12.86 -7.73 1.26
CA THR A 73 13.46 -7.93 -0.08
C THR A 73 12.58 -8.68 -1.07
N SER A 74 11.48 -9.29 -0.62
CA SER A 74 10.55 -10.05 -1.46
C SER A 74 9.10 -9.78 -1.11
N GLY A 75 8.27 -9.65 -2.14
CA GLY A 75 6.85 -9.40 -2.04
C GLY A 75 6.00 -10.65 -2.24
N THR A 76 4.75 -10.58 -1.78
CA THR A 76 3.75 -11.65 -1.92
C THR A 76 3.38 -11.97 -3.38
N GLY A 77 3.66 -11.07 -4.32
CA GLY A 77 3.44 -11.20 -5.76
C GLY A 77 4.72 -11.49 -6.55
N GLY A 78 5.79 -11.90 -5.87
CA GLY A 78 7.07 -12.30 -6.48
C GLY A 78 8.00 -11.16 -6.87
N SER A 79 7.64 -9.90 -6.61
CA SER A 79 8.54 -8.77 -6.84
C SER A 79 9.68 -8.77 -5.82
N THR A 80 10.85 -8.33 -6.24
CA THR A 80 11.98 -8.05 -5.35
C THR A 80 12.09 -6.56 -5.08
N ALA A 81 12.70 -6.19 -3.95
CA ALA A 81 13.03 -4.82 -3.60
C ALA A 81 14.37 -4.77 -2.85
N ASP A 82 14.98 -3.60 -2.85
CA ASP A 82 16.08 -3.26 -1.94
C ASP A 82 15.69 -1.97 -1.20
N PRO A 83 15.01 -2.10 -0.05
CA PRO A 83 14.61 -0.95 0.75
C PRO A 83 15.78 -0.09 1.21
N SER A 84 16.98 -0.66 1.38
CA SER A 84 18.15 0.07 1.89
C SER A 84 18.66 1.11 0.89
N SER A 85 18.58 0.79 -0.41
CA SER A 85 18.85 1.71 -1.51
C SER A 85 17.59 2.41 -2.05
N LYS A 86 16.43 2.21 -1.40
CA LYS A 86 15.12 2.73 -1.81
C LYS A 86 14.73 2.31 -3.23
N SER A 87 15.03 1.07 -3.58
CA SER A 87 14.73 0.47 -4.89
C SER A 87 13.51 -0.45 -4.81
N PHE A 88 12.44 -0.08 -5.53
CA PHE A 88 11.21 -0.87 -5.66
C PHE A 88 10.84 -1.03 -7.15
N PRO A 89 11.55 -1.91 -7.89
CA PRO A 89 11.48 -1.96 -9.36
C PRO A 89 10.10 -2.31 -9.94
N ALA A 90 9.23 -2.94 -9.17
CA ALA A 90 7.88 -3.30 -9.64
C ALA A 90 6.89 -2.13 -9.69
N VAL A 91 7.19 -1.00 -9.03
CA VAL A 91 6.45 0.28 -9.17
C VAL A 91 7.17 1.28 -10.09
N PRO A 92 8.29 0.85 -10.66
CA PRO A 92 9.63 1.46 -10.52
C PRO A 92 9.74 2.73 -9.66
N PHE A 93 9.91 2.56 -8.34
CA PHE A 93 10.45 3.62 -7.48
C PHE A 93 11.94 3.43 -7.22
N SER A 94 12.63 4.56 -7.12
CA SER A 94 14.05 4.72 -6.83
C SER A 94 14.23 5.69 -5.67
N SER A 95 15.47 5.89 -5.21
CA SER A 95 15.80 6.87 -4.16
C SER A 95 15.33 8.31 -4.44
N LEU A 96 15.08 8.67 -5.70
CA LEU A 96 14.54 9.99 -6.11
C LEU A 96 13.06 10.19 -5.74
N ASP A 97 12.36 9.11 -5.40
CA ASP A 97 10.91 9.09 -5.19
C ASP A 97 10.54 9.14 -3.70
N PHE A 98 11.53 9.24 -2.82
CA PHE A 98 11.36 9.25 -1.37
C PHE A 98 11.86 10.55 -0.75
N ASN A 99 11.33 10.89 0.41
CA ASN A 99 11.88 11.97 1.22
C ASN A 99 13.30 11.61 1.71
N PRO A 100 14.14 12.61 2.04
CA PRO A 100 15.43 12.37 2.68
C PRO A 100 15.29 11.50 3.92
N THR A 101 16.24 10.59 4.16
CA THR A 101 16.14 9.68 5.31
C THR A 101 16.34 10.45 6.62
N CYS A 102 15.31 10.39 7.47
CA CYS A 102 15.29 10.85 8.85
C CYS A 102 14.22 10.05 9.60
N ALA A 103 14.24 10.04 10.93
CA ALA A 103 13.22 9.38 11.74
C ALA A 103 12.20 10.40 12.28
N ILE A 104 10.94 9.96 12.38
CA ILE A 104 9.93 10.71 13.15
C ILE A 104 10.32 10.65 14.63
N THR A 105 10.61 11.81 15.22
CA THR A 105 11.03 11.95 16.62
C THR A 105 10.28 13.04 17.37
N ASN A 106 9.57 13.93 16.66
CA ASN A 106 8.84 15.04 17.26
C ASN A 106 7.46 15.22 16.61
N TYR A 107 6.41 14.77 17.30
CA TYR A 107 5.02 14.90 16.83
C TYR A 107 4.48 16.33 16.88
N ASN A 108 5.19 17.28 17.49
CA ASN A 108 4.84 18.70 17.46
C ASN A 108 5.44 19.44 16.25
N ASP A 109 6.27 18.78 15.45
CA ASP A 109 6.83 19.33 14.21
C ASP A 109 6.16 18.66 13.00
N PRO A 110 5.25 19.37 12.29
CA PRO A 110 4.57 18.82 11.13
C PRO A 110 5.50 18.39 9.98
N THR A 111 6.65 19.05 9.83
CA THR A 111 7.63 18.69 8.80
C THR A 111 8.30 17.37 9.15
N ASN A 112 8.68 17.19 10.43
CA ASN A 112 9.25 15.92 10.89
C ASN A 112 8.23 14.77 10.76
N VAL A 113 6.96 15.01 11.11
CA VAL A 113 5.90 13.97 11.02
C VAL A 113 5.61 13.55 9.57
N ARG A 114 5.64 14.49 8.62
CA ARG A 114 5.20 14.24 7.23
C ARG A 114 6.31 13.83 6.27
N ASN A 115 7.57 14.13 6.59
CA ASN A 115 8.69 13.96 5.66
C ASN A 115 9.80 13.06 6.20
N CYS A 116 9.58 12.38 7.34
CA CYS A 116 10.53 11.43 7.90
C CYS A 116 9.93 10.04 8.00
N GLU A 117 10.80 9.03 8.02
CA GLU A 117 10.46 7.62 8.03
C GLU A 117 9.78 7.23 9.35
N LEU A 118 8.51 6.80 9.25
CA LEU A 118 7.77 6.19 10.34
C LEU A 118 8.39 4.81 10.63
N VAL A 119 9.07 4.68 11.78
CA VAL A 119 9.73 3.42 12.23
C VAL A 119 10.62 2.75 11.15
N GLY A 120 11.28 3.56 10.31
CA GLY A 120 12.19 3.09 9.26
C GLY A 120 11.51 2.64 7.95
N LEU A 121 10.20 2.86 7.82
CA LEU A 121 9.47 2.66 6.57
C LEU A 121 9.89 3.73 5.56
N ARG A 122 10.17 3.34 4.32
CA ARG A 122 10.71 4.27 3.31
C ARG A 122 9.63 5.25 2.87
N ASP A 123 9.76 6.49 3.32
CA ASP A 123 8.77 7.56 3.21
C ASP A 123 8.72 8.14 1.79
N LEU A 124 7.60 7.94 1.08
CA LEU A 124 7.43 8.40 -0.30
C LEU A 124 7.30 9.92 -0.33
N ASN A 125 7.86 10.56 -1.35
CA ASN A 125 7.70 12.00 -1.55
C ASN A 125 6.52 12.26 -2.49
N GLN A 126 5.31 12.44 -1.94
CA GLN A 126 4.12 12.74 -2.75
C GLN A 126 4.11 14.16 -3.34
N GLY A 127 5.14 14.99 -3.07
CA GLY A 127 5.40 16.22 -3.82
C GLY A 127 5.93 15.94 -5.24
N ASN A 128 6.57 14.79 -5.45
CA ASN A 128 7.05 14.34 -6.75
C ASN A 128 5.84 13.94 -7.63
N SER A 129 5.77 14.45 -8.87
CA SER A 129 4.69 14.11 -9.81
C SER A 129 4.69 12.62 -10.17
N TRP A 130 5.87 12.00 -10.32
CA TRP A 130 5.95 10.58 -10.62
C TRP A 130 5.31 9.71 -9.54
N VAL A 131 5.57 10.03 -8.26
CA VAL A 131 4.94 9.35 -7.12
C VAL A 131 3.44 9.52 -7.14
N ARG A 132 2.95 10.74 -7.38
CA ARG A 132 1.51 11.02 -7.48
C ARG A 132 0.87 10.23 -8.60
N ASP A 133 1.47 10.19 -9.78
CA ASP A 133 0.94 9.45 -10.93
C ASP A 133 0.81 7.95 -10.59
N LYS A 134 1.84 7.34 -9.98
CA LYS A 134 1.78 5.93 -9.57
C LYS A 134 0.72 5.64 -8.51
N VAL A 135 0.54 6.53 -7.54
CA VAL A 135 -0.51 6.40 -6.53
C VAL A 135 -1.89 6.56 -7.17
N VAL A 136 -2.08 7.55 -8.05
CA VAL A 136 -3.34 7.78 -8.75
C VAL A 136 -3.69 6.60 -9.66
N ASP A 137 -2.74 6.07 -10.42
CA ASP A 137 -2.93 4.87 -11.24
C ASP A 137 -3.43 3.69 -10.40
N PHE A 138 -2.81 3.46 -9.24
CA PHE A 138 -3.22 2.40 -8.30
C PHE A 138 -4.65 2.61 -7.77
N LEU A 139 -4.98 3.83 -7.32
CA LEU A 139 -6.31 4.13 -6.79
C LEU A 139 -7.41 4.09 -7.87
N ASN A 140 -7.10 4.55 -9.09
CA ASN A 140 -8.00 4.47 -10.24
C ASN A 140 -8.25 3.01 -10.62
N HIS A 141 -7.21 2.18 -10.67
CA HIS A 141 -7.36 0.76 -10.95
C HIS A 141 -8.28 0.06 -9.92
N LEU A 142 -8.13 0.35 -8.62
CA LEU A 142 -9.05 -0.16 -7.60
C LEU A 142 -10.50 0.33 -7.82
N THR A 143 -10.66 1.58 -8.23
CA THR A 143 -11.98 2.17 -8.55
C THR A 143 -12.61 1.49 -9.76
N GLU A 144 -11.84 1.20 -10.81
CA GLU A 144 -12.27 0.45 -12.00
C GLU A 144 -12.75 -0.97 -11.65
N LEU A 145 -12.12 -1.61 -10.65
CA LEU A 145 -12.57 -2.91 -10.13
C LEU A 145 -13.88 -2.81 -9.32
N GLY A 146 -14.39 -1.61 -9.04
CA GLY A 146 -15.68 -1.36 -8.39
C GLY A 146 -15.59 -1.11 -6.88
N VAL A 147 -14.41 -0.76 -6.36
CA VAL A 147 -14.23 -0.29 -4.98
C VAL A 147 -15.00 1.00 -4.75
N ALA A 148 -15.61 1.14 -3.57
CA ALA A 148 -16.47 2.29 -3.24
C ALA A 148 -15.74 3.41 -2.50
N GLY A 149 -14.53 3.16 -2.01
CA GLY A 149 -13.70 4.14 -1.33
C GLY A 149 -12.49 3.53 -0.66
N PHE A 150 -11.77 4.36 0.09
CA PHE A 150 -10.49 4.00 0.67
C PHE A 150 -10.44 4.37 2.14
N ARG A 151 -9.85 3.49 2.96
CA ARG A 151 -9.28 3.88 4.25
C ARG A 151 -7.83 4.25 3.96
N VAL A 152 -7.49 5.52 4.08
CA VAL A 152 -6.14 6.02 3.82
C VAL A 152 -5.29 5.78 5.05
N ASP A 153 -4.25 4.96 4.92
CA ASP A 153 -3.29 4.71 5.99
C ASP A 153 -2.29 5.85 6.13
N ALA A 154 -2.00 6.18 7.40
CA ALA A 154 -1.07 7.23 7.84
C ALA A 154 -1.35 8.59 7.18
#